data_AF-A0A945PPG5-F1
#
_entry.id   AF-A0A945PPG5-F1
#
_cell.length_a   1.000
_cell.length_b   1.000
_cell.length_c   1.000
_cell.angle_alpha   90.00
_cell.angle_beta   90.00
_cell.angle_gamma   90.00
#
_symmetry.space_group_name_H-M   'P 1'
#
loop_
_entity.id
_entity.type
_entity.pdbx_description
1 polymer ?
#
loop_
_entity_poly.entity_id
_entity_poly.type
_entity_poly.pdbx_seq_one_letter_code
_entity_poly.pdbx_strand_id
1 'polypeptide(L)'
;MILALCLVAALTQDAPNGASLAPSSHPMTLAEVVALASENAPAWRQARLQFQASEGGVIEAMGAFDPTLFADATYSYAEQPTSGFFSQLGITETTTKSLTMNQGIRQLLSSGGNYSLSFREGQSEYSYLGEDQADVSVNFNFTQPLLKGAGALHATYSLESARISEAQADAGARSAQNDVVQAAVDSYWSLAFARADVEVKEKSLALAERLREVTDAKFRVGSVAQVEVVQTEADIATRQDALLTARNQVKQAQDALRLMLYGLEGLTDWQTQIIPVDEPTKPNAQSLSWQMAWSVAQETRADLEQLRLASEQSDLDLRVAKDNLKPKLDLIISGNAFDQQPVIGRALSDLRNFDYPGYSVGLVFEMPLGNQQYKGAARRAKYSHALAQRQWHDREKEVIQEVRDAVRNMTYLSERIRVTSKARQVAFRQLEAEQRRLEGGASTNFQVLQFQTDLAVAESSEIQARMEYAKATVKLYTVQGLSWQGE
;
A
#
# COMPACT_ATOMS: atom_id res chain seq x y z
N MET A 1 27.81 -31.21 45.66
CA MET A 1 28.88 -31.08 46.68
C MET A 1 29.53 -29.71 46.47
N ILE A 2 29.41 -28.84 47.48
CA ILE A 2 30.11 -27.56 47.71
C ILE A 2 29.55 -26.29 47.00
N LEU A 3 28.66 -25.64 47.77
CA LEU A 3 28.69 -24.25 48.28
C LEU A 3 29.23 -23.13 47.37
N ALA A 4 28.43 -22.11 47.01
CA ALA A 4 27.86 -21.01 47.81
C ALA A 4 28.79 -19.78 47.92
N LEU A 5 28.31 -18.63 47.44
CA LEU A 5 28.61 -17.34 48.05
C LEU A 5 27.41 -16.39 47.90
N CYS A 6 26.87 -15.99 49.04
CA CYS A 6 25.81 -15.01 49.22
C CYS A 6 26.30 -13.60 48.87
N LEU A 7 25.42 -12.77 48.31
CA LEU A 7 25.38 -11.36 48.69
C LEU A 7 23.92 -10.92 48.86
N VAL A 8 23.54 -10.76 50.12
CA VAL A 8 22.31 -10.11 50.58
C VAL A 8 22.55 -8.61 50.48
N ALA A 9 21.78 -7.92 49.63
CA ALA A 9 21.66 -6.46 49.66
C ALA A 9 20.24 -6.11 50.10
N ALA A 10 20.18 -5.16 51.02
CA ALA A 10 19.08 -4.88 51.92
C ALA A 10 17.78 -4.48 51.21
N LEU A 11 16.69 -5.03 51.73
CA LEU A 11 15.34 -4.51 51.63
C LEU A 11 15.27 -3.16 52.36
N THR A 12 15.26 -2.07 51.62
CA THR A 12 14.59 -0.83 52.03
C THR A 12 13.40 -0.64 51.10
N GLN A 13 12.22 -1.04 51.58
CA GLN A 13 10.95 -0.59 51.03
C GLN A 13 10.88 0.93 51.24
N ASP A 14 11.35 1.68 50.26
CA ASP A 14 10.80 3.01 50.03
C ASP A 14 9.41 2.79 49.43
N ALA A 15 8.40 3.08 50.25
CA ALA A 15 7.03 3.25 49.78
C ALA A 15 7.06 4.25 48.60
N PRO A 16 6.41 3.97 47.46
CA PRO A 16 6.24 5.00 46.46
C PRO A 16 5.34 6.06 47.09
N ASN A 17 5.95 7.17 47.49
CA ASN A 17 5.25 8.42 47.74
C ASN A 17 4.29 8.62 46.58
N GLY A 18 3.00 8.71 46.90
CA GLY A 18 1.93 9.09 45.98
C GLY A 18 2.12 10.54 45.52
N ALA A 19 3.17 10.79 44.75
CA ALA A 19 3.21 11.92 43.86
C ALA A 19 2.20 11.60 42.75
N SER A 20 1.03 12.23 42.84
CA SER A 20 0.18 12.47 41.68
C SER A 20 1.02 13.24 40.66
N LEU A 21 1.83 12.53 39.88
CA LEU A 21 2.46 13.06 38.68
C LEU A 21 1.30 13.50 37.80
N ALA A 22 1.13 14.81 37.64
CA ALA A 22 0.27 15.32 36.59
C ALA A 22 0.66 14.56 35.31
N PRO A 23 -0.32 14.04 34.54
CA PRO A 23 0.00 13.29 33.33
C PRO A 23 0.94 14.13 32.47
N SER A 24 2.08 13.56 32.08
CA SER A 24 3.05 14.23 31.21
C SER A 24 2.32 14.74 29.96
N SER A 25 2.40 16.03 29.68
CA SER A 25 1.78 16.61 28.49
C SER A 25 2.80 16.66 27.35
N HIS A 26 2.44 16.13 26.19
CA HIS A 26 3.22 16.24 24.98
C HIS A 26 2.52 17.19 23.99
N PRO A 27 2.94 18.47 23.94
CA PRO A 27 2.45 19.40 22.92
C PRO A 27 2.91 18.93 21.55
N MET A 28 2.01 18.92 20.56
CA MET A 28 2.31 18.50 19.19
C MET A 28 1.69 19.45 18.16
N THR A 29 2.49 19.82 17.18
CA THR A 29 2.03 20.50 15.96
C THR A 29 1.48 19.48 14.96
N LEU A 30 0.64 19.95 14.04
CA LEU A 30 0.11 19.18 12.93
C LEU A 30 1.23 18.67 12.03
N ALA A 31 2.27 19.47 11.80
CA ALA A 31 3.43 19.08 11.02
C ALA A 31 4.18 17.89 11.65
N GLU A 32 4.40 17.91 12.96
CA GLU A 32 5.00 16.78 13.69
C GLU A 32 4.13 15.52 13.63
N VAL A 33 2.81 15.68 13.78
CA VAL A 33 1.84 14.58 13.68
C VAL A 33 1.86 13.95 12.27
N VAL A 34 1.87 14.77 11.22
CA VAL A 34 1.95 14.28 9.84
C VAL A 34 3.30 13.63 9.55
N ALA A 35 4.41 14.17 10.05
CA ALA A 35 5.73 13.57 9.89
C ALA A 35 5.81 12.19 10.56
N LEU A 36 5.39 12.10 11.82
CA LEU A 36 5.38 10.84 12.57
C LEU A 36 4.41 9.82 11.96
N ALA A 37 3.22 10.24 11.52
CA ALA A 37 2.28 9.37 10.82
C ALA A 37 2.89 8.89 9.48
N SER A 38 3.55 9.76 8.73
CA SER A 38 4.20 9.40 7.46
C SER A 38 5.40 8.48 7.63
N GLU A 39 5.94 8.32 8.84
CA GLU A 39 6.98 7.35 9.15
C GLU A 39 6.39 6.03 9.66
N ASN A 40 5.42 6.11 10.57
CA ASN A 40 4.99 4.96 11.38
C ASN A 40 3.63 4.36 11.00
N ALA A 41 2.81 5.07 10.22
CA ALA A 41 1.46 4.60 9.91
C ALA A 41 1.51 3.22 9.24
N PRO A 42 0.73 2.23 9.74
CA PRO A 42 0.77 0.86 9.23
C PRO A 42 0.49 0.76 7.72
N ALA A 43 -0.46 1.53 7.20
CA ALA A 43 -0.85 1.51 5.78
C ALA A 43 0.30 1.96 4.87
N TRP A 44 0.98 3.05 5.21
CA TRP A 44 2.15 3.52 4.47
C TRP A 44 3.31 2.51 4.51
N ARG A 45 3.62 1.94 5.68
CA ARG A 45 4.68 0.93 5.81
C ARG A 45 4.40 -0.31 4.97
N GLN A 46 3.15 -0.78 4.94
CA GLN A 46 2.75 -1.90 4.08
C GLN A 46 2.93 -1.57 2.60
N ALA A 47 2.45 -0.40 2.16
CA ALA A 47 2.55 0.01 0.76
C ALA A 47 4.01 0.19 0.32
N ARG A 48 4.87 0.76 1.18
CA ARG A 48 6.31 0.90 0.93
C ARG A 48 7.00 -0.46 0.80
N LEU A 49 6.69 -1.42 1.66
CA LEU A 49 7.24 -2.77 1.56
C LEU A 49 6.77 -3.49 0.29
N GLN A 50 5.50 -3.29 -0.11
CA GLN A 50 4.98 -3.83 -1.37
C GLN A 50 5.70 -3.25 -2.59
N PHE A 51 5.98 -1.94 -2.58
CA PHE A 51 6.78 -1.29 -3.61
C PHE A 51 8.20 -1.88 -3.67
N GLN A 52 8.90 -1.99 -2.54
CA GLN A 52 10.22 -2.62 -2.49
C GLN A 52 10.22 -4.08 -2.98
N ALA A 53 9.17 -4.84 -2.67
CA ALA A 53 9.01 -6.20 -3.19
C ALA A 53 8.84 -6.22 -4.72
N SER A 54 8.15 -5.22 -5.28
CA SER A 54 7.96 -5.09 -6.73
C SER A 54 9.25 -4.71 -7.49
N GLU A 55 10.13 -3.90 -6.89
CA GLU A 55 11.48 -3.65 -7.43
C GLU A 55 12.27 -4.96 -7.56
N GLY A 56 12.17 -5.83 -6.55
CA GLY A 56 12.73 -7.18 -6.58
C GLY A 56 12.14 -8.06 -7.70
N GLY A 57 10.84 -7.92 -7.97
CA GLY A 57 10.16 -8.62 -9.07
C GLY A 57 10.66 -8.22 -10.46
N VAL A 58 11.08 -6.96 -10.65
CA VAL A 58 11.73 -6.52 -11.89
C VAL A 58 13.09 -7.19 -12.06
N ILE A 59 13.89 -7.24 -10.99
CA ILE A 59 15.19 -7.92 -10.99
C ILE A 59 15.02 -9.42 -11.30
N GLU A 60 14.04 -10.08 -10.67
CA GLU A 60 13.70 -11.48 -10.95
C GLU A 60 13.35 -11.70 -12.43
N ALA A 61 12.50 -10.82 -12.99
CA ALA A 61 12.11 -10.92 -14.40
C ALA A 61 13.28 -10.65 -15.36
N MET A 62 14.23 -9.80 -14.99
CA MET A 62 15.48 -9.62 -15.75
C MET A 62 16.35 -10.89 -15.73
N GLY A 63 16.35 -11.64 -14.62
CA GLY A 63 17.10 -12.89 -14.49
C GLY A 63 16.71 -13.98 -15.50
N ALA A 64 15.52 -13.90 -16.11
CA ALA A 64 15.14 -14.80 -17.21
C ALA A 64 16.06 -14.69 -18.44
N PHE A 65 16.79 -13.58 -18.58
CA PHE A 65 17.76 -13.35 -19.66
C PHE A 65 19.20 -13.62 -19.25
N ASP A 66 19.45 -14.02 -18.00
CA ASP A 66 20.81 -14.33 -17.55
C ASP A 66 21.31 -15.64 -18.18
N PRO A 67 22.59 -15.70 -18.59
CA PRO A 67 23.17 -16.93 -19.09
C PRO A 67 23.23 -17.96 -17.95
N THR A 68 22.68 -19.13 -18.19
CA THR A 68 22.72 -20.26 -17.25
C THR A 68 23.89 -21.17 -17.60
N LEU A 69 24.86 -21.30 -16.69
CA LEU A 69 25.84 -22.39 -16.70
C LEU A 69 25.16 -23.65 -16.14
N PHE A 70 25.26 -24.76 -16.86
CA PHE A 70 24.74 -26.05 -16.42
C PHE A 70 25.81 -27.13 -16.54
N ALA A 71 25.70 -28.13 -15.69
CA ALA A 71 26.45 -29.38 -15.77
C ALA A 71 25.58 -30.51 -15.22
N ASP A 72 25.51 -31.62 -15.94
CA ASP A 72 24.79 -32.82 -15.56
C ASP A 72 25.62 -34.07 -15.87
N ALA A 73 25.50 -35.08 -15.03
CA ALA A 73 26.15 -36.37 -15.20
C ALA A 73 25.10 -37.48 -15.01
N THR A 74 24.95 -38.31 -16.04
CA THR A 74 23.97 -39.40 -16.07
C THR A 74 24.71 -40.72 -16.25
N TYR A 75 24.61 -41.60 -15.26
CA TYR A 75 25.02 -43.00 -15.39
C TYR A 75 23.80 -43.86 -15.69
N SER A 76 23.90 -44.71 -16.70
CA SER A 76 22.85 -45.65 -17.08
C SER A 76 23.43 -47.06 -17.17
N TYR A 77 22.64 -48.03 -16.71
CA TYR A 77 22.88 -49.46 -16.85
C TYR A 77 21.65 -50.06 -17.50
N ALA A 78 21.83 -50.74 -18.62
CA ALA A 78 20.77 -51.45 -19.31
C ALA A 78 21.21 -52.88 -19.59
N GLU A 79 20.39 -53.82 -19.20
CA GLU A 79 20.55 -55.24 -19.50
C GLU A 79 19.31 -55.67 -20.27
N GLN A 80 19.54 -56.15 -21.49
CA GLN A 80 18.46 -56.43 -22.44
C GLN A 80 18.64 -57.84 -23.01
N PRO A 81 17.57 -58.64 -23.09
CA PRO A 81 17.62 -59.89 -23.80
C PRO A 81 17.85 -59.61 -25.29
N THR A 82 18.70 -60.40 -25.92
CA THR A 82 19.02 -60.26 -27.33
C THR A 82 18.09 -61.08 -28.22
N SER A 83 17.94 -60.66 -29.47
CA SER A 83 17.29 -61.44 -30.52
C SER A 83 17.99 -61.21 -31.86
N GLY A 84 17.68 -62.02 -32.87
CA GLY A 84 18.27 -61.87 -34.21
C GLY A 84 19.76 -62.24 -34.26
N PHE A 85 20.59 -61.40 -34.89
CA PHE A 85 22.02 -61.66 -35.13
C PHE A 85 22.80 -62.10 -33.87
N PHE A 86 22.56 -61.44 -32.73
CA PHE A 86 23.23 -61.77 -31.47
C PHE A 86 22.82 -63.14 -30.90
N SER A 87 21.53 -63.50 -31.03
CA SER A 87 21.06 -64.85 -30.62
C SER A 87 21.66 -65.97 -31.49
N GLN A 88 21.98 -65.69 -32.76
CA GLN A 88 22.67 -66.63 -33.65
C GLN A 88 24.15 -66.85 -33.28
N LEU A 89 24.74 -65.88 -32.57
CA LEU A 89 26.10 -65.97 -32.01
C LEU A 89 26.13 -66.55 -30.59
N GLY A 90 24.98 -67.01 -30.07
CA GLY A 90 24.87 -67.59 -28.71
C GLY A 90 24.89 -66.56 -27.59
N ILE A 91 24.84 -65.27 -27.90
CA ILE A 91 24.71 -64.18 -26.94
C ILE A 91 23.23 -64.03 -26.64
N THR A 92 22.79 -64.32 -25.41
CA THR A 92 21.38 -64.31 -24.96
C THR A 92 20.97 -62.99 -24.32
N GLU A 93 21.93 -62.25 -23.79
CA GLU A 93 21.73 -60.98 -23.09
C GLU A 93 22.90 -60.05 -23.40
N THR A 94 22.61 -58.75 -23.47
CA THR A 94 23.63 -57.71 -23.62
C THR A 94 23.49 -56.69 -22.52
N THR A 95 24.64 -56.30 -21.98
CA THR A 95 24.75 -55.25 -20.97
C THR A 95 25.37 -54.01 -21.60
N THR A 96 24.80 -52.86 -21.31
CA THR A 96 25.33 -51.55 -21.66
C THR A 96 25.47 -50.73 -20.38
N LYS A 97 26.69 -50.28 -20.09
CA LYS A 97 26.93 -49.26 -19.06
C LYS A 97 27.31 -47.97 -19.77
N SER A 98 26.67 -46.86 -19.45
CA SER A 98 27.00 -45.58 -20.06
C SER A 98 27.10 -44.48 -19.01
N LEU A 99 28.18 -43.71 -19.03
CA LEU A 99 28.31 -42.45 -18.32
C LEU A 99 28.28 -41.33 -19.34
N THR A 100 27.36 -40.38 -19.18
CA THR A 100 27.30 -39.16 -19.99
C THR A 100 27.46 -37.97 -19.08
N MET A 101 28.39 -37.08 -19.40
CA MET A 101 28.52 -35.77 -18.79
C MET A 101 28.17 -34.72 -19.84
N ASN A 102 27.28 -33.79 -19.52
CA ASN A 102 27.02 -32.61 -20.34
C ASN A 102 27.29 -31.37 -19.50
N GLN A 103 27.89 -30.37 -20.11
CA GLN A 103 28.14 -29.08 -19.47
C GLN A 103 28.05 -27.99 -20.52
N GLY A 104 27.59 -26.80 -20.14
CA GLY A 104 27.40 -25.76 -21.14
C GLY A 104 26.79 -24.48 -20.60
N ILE A 105 26.59 -23.56 -21.52
CA ILE A 105 25.93 -22.29 -21.26
C ILE A 105 24.71 -22.21 -22.18
N ARG A 106 23.58 -21.77 -21.62
CA ARG A 106 22.36 -21.48 -22.38
C ARG A 106 21.78 -20.14 -21.97
N GLN A 107 21.16 -19.43 -22.90
CA GLN A 107 20.57 -18.12 -22.63
C GLN A 107 19.35 -17.87 -23.52
N LEU A 108 18.33 -17.23 -22.96
CA LEU A 108 17.24 -16.62 -23.70
C LEU A 108 17.61 -15.18 -24.05
N LEU A 109 17.45 -14.80 -25.31
CA LEU A 109 17.69 -13.46 -25.79
C LEU A 109 16.40 -12.63 -25.75
N SER A 110 16.54 -11.32 -25.61
CA SER A 110 15.43 -10.38 -25.69
C SER A 110 14.72 -10.38 -27.05
N SER A 111 15.29 -10.97 -28.10
CA SER A 111 14.63 -11.18 -29.40
C SER A 111 13.64 -12.34 -29.43
N GLY A 112 13.52 -13.10 -28.33
CA GLY A 112 12.77 -14.36 -28.25
C GLY A 112 13.56 -15.58 -28.74
N GLY A 113 14.74 -15.37 -29.32
CA GLY A 113 15.64 -16.47 -29.66
C GLY A 113 16.34 -17.03 -28.42
N ASN A 114 16.70 -18.30 -28.45
CA ASN A 114 17.54 -18.91 -27.42
C ASN A 114 18.76 -19.56 -28.07
N TYR A 115 19.87 -19.58 -27.35
CA TYR A 115 21.06 -20.32 -27.76
C TYR A 115 21.57 -21.21 -26.63
N SER A 116 22.23 -22.29 -27.02
CA SER A 116 22.99 -23.15 -26.11
C SER A 116 24.29 -23.57 -26.75
N LEU A 117 25.37 -23.50 -25.99
CA LEU A 117 26.65 -24.11 -26.32
C LEU A 117 26.96 -25.14 -25.25
N SER A 118 27.09 -26.41 -25.62
CA SER A 118 27.33 -27.49 -24.69
C SER A 118 28.44 -28.42 -25.15
N PHE A 119 29.21 -28.89 -24.19
CA PHE A 119 30.20 -29.93 -24.32
C PHE A 119 29.65 -31.20 -23.68
N ARG A 120 29.65 -32.29 -24.45
CA ARG A 120 29.17 -33.61 -24.03
C ARG A 120 30.32 -34.59 -24.11
N GLU A 121 30.46 -35.39 -23.06
CA GLU A 121 31.36 -36.53 -22.99
C GLU A 121 30.54 -37.77 -22.68
N GLY A 122 30.65 -38.79 -23.51
CA GLY A 122 30.04 -40.10 -23.32
C GLY A 122 31.13 -41.16 -23.18
N GLN A 123 30.94 -42.08 -22.25
CA GLN A 123 31.68 -43.33 -22.19
C GLN A 123 30.67 -44.46 -22.06
N SER A 124 30.74 -45.41 -22.97
CA SER A 124 29.85 -46.57 -23.03
C SER A 124 30.65 -47.87 -23.11
N GLU A 125 30.35 -48.79 -22.20
CA GLU A 125 30.85 -50.16 -22.19
C GLU A 125 29.73 -51.06 -22.70
N TYR A 126 29.99 -51.77 -23.80
CA TYR A 126 29.06 -52.72 -24.38
C TYR A 126 29.60 -54.13 -24.18
N SER A 127 28.83 -55.03 -23.58
CA SER A 127 29.28 -56.40 -23.27
C SER A 127 29.68 -57.23 -24.49
N TYR A 128 29.30 -56.79 -25.70
CA TYR A 128 29.55 -57.45 -26.97
C TYR A 128 30.63 -56.77 -27.82
N LEU A 129 31.10 -55.57 -27.42
CA LEU A 129 32.27 -54.93 -28.03
C LEU A 129 33.49 -55.22 -27.14
N GLY A 130 34.61 -55.59 -27.75
CA GLY A 130 35.85 -55.89 -27.03
C GLY A 130 36.60 -54.66 -26.49
N GLU A 131 36.08 -53.46 -26.74
CA GLU A 131 36.66 -52.19 -26.33
C GLU A 131 35.55 -51.21 -25.91
N ASP A 132 35.86 -50.39 -24.90
CA ASP A 132 35.03 -49.25 -24.50
C ASP A 132 34.87 -48.26 -25.65
N GLN A 133 33.74 -47.56 -25.67
CA GLN A 133 33.46 -46.50 -26.62
C GLN A 133 33.39 -45.18 -25.88
N ALA A 134 34.23 -44.22 -26.25
CA ALA A 134 34.15 -42.85 -25.78
C ALA A 134 33.73 -41.93 -26.93
N ASP A 135 32.78 -41.06 -26.67
CA ASP A 135 32.38 -40.01 -27.61
C ASP A 135 32.49 -38.64 -26.95
N VAL A 136 32.90 -37.65 -27.72
CA VAL A 136 32.96 -36.26 -27.29
C VAL A 136 32.28 -35.41 -28.33
N SER A 137 31.46 -34.45 -27.91
CA SER A 137 30.89 -33.47 -28.82
C SER A 137 30.79 -32.07 -28.25
N VAL A 138 31.07 -31.08 -29.08
CA VAL A 138 30.67 -29.68 -28.87
C VAL A 138 29.42 -29.45 -29.70
N ASN A 139 28.36 -28.98 -29.06
CA ASN A 139 27.05 -28.77 -29.66
C ASN A 139 26.67 -27.31 -29.51
N PHE A 140 26.36 -26.65 -30.61
CA PHE A 140 25.77 -25.33 -30.66
C PHE A 140 24.34 -25.46 -31.20
N ASN A 141 23.38 -24.88 -30.49
CA ASN A 141 22.01 -24.75 -30.98
C ASN A 141 21.58 -23.30 -30.84
N PHE A 142 20.88 -22.80 -31.85
CA PHE A 142 20.21 -21.51 -31.85
C PHE A 142 18.82 -21.66 -32.46
N THR A 143 17.81 -21.26 -31.71
CA THR A 143 16.41 -21.25 -32.17
C THR A 143 15.87 -19.84 -32.11
N GLN A 144 15.38 -19.31 -33.23
CA GLN A 144 14.76 -17.99 -33.32
C GLN A 144 13.34 -18.10 -33.88
N PRO A 145 12.31 -17.78 -33.09
CA PRO A 145 10.96 -17.63 -33.61
C PRO A 145 10.89 -16.47 -34.62
N LEU A 146 10.24 -16.71 -35.76
CA LEU A 146 10.08 -15.76 -36.87
C LEU A 146 8.64 -15.24 -37.04
N LEU A 147 7.64 -15.95 -36.50
CA LEU A 147 6.23 -15.53 -36.51
C LEU A 147 5.64 -15.43 -35.10
N LYS A 148 4.93 -16.45 -34.62
CA LYS A 148 4.46 -16.52 -33.23
C LYS A 148 5.66 -16.51 -32.28
N GLY A 149 5.65 -15.61 -31.30
CA GLY A 149 6.77 -15.44 -30.37
C GLY A 149 7.97 -14.68 -30.94
N ALA A 150 7.86 -14.12 -32.15
CA ALA A 150 8.94 -13.36 -32.75
C ALA A 150 9.14 -11.98 -32.12
N GLY A 151 10.40 -11.58 -31.99
CA GLY A 151 10.78 -10.30 -31.40
C GLY A 151 10.59 -10.28 -29.88
N ALA A 152 10.64 -9.08 -29.32
CA ALA A 152 10.72 -8.92 -27.87
C ALA A 152 9.41 -9.20 -27.12
N LEU A 153 8.25 -9.03 -27.76
CA LEU A 153 6.96 -9.03 -27.06
C LEU A 153 6.73 -10.24 -26.14
N HIS A 154 7.04 -11.45 -26.61
CA HIS A 154 6.89 -12.67 -25.81
C HIS A 154 8.03 -12.86 -24.82
N ALA A 155 9.26 -12.60 -25.25
CA ALA A 155 10.46 -12.79 -24.42
C ALA A 155 10.46 -11.85 -23.21
N THR A 156 10.10 -10.58 -23.43
CA THR A 156 10.11 -9.52 -22.43
C THR A 156 8.77 -9.33 -21.74
N TYR A 157 7.76 -10.17 -22.00
CA TYR A 157 6.44 -10.04 -21.39
C TYR A 157 6.51 -9.99 -19.86
N SER A 158 7.24 -10.92 -19.23
CA SER A 158 7.39 -10.96 -17.78
C SER A 158 8.10 -9.71 -17.25
N LEU A 159 9.12 -9.23 -17.95
CA LEU A 159 9.86 -8.02 -17.59
C LEU A 159 8.99 -6.75 -17.69
N GLU A 160 8.29 -6.58 -18.80
CA GLU A 160 7.38 -5.45 -19.00
C GLU A 160 6.22 -5.49 -17.99
N SER A 161 5.68 -6.69 -17.70
CA SER A 161 4.65 -6.86 -16.68
C SER A 161 5.15 -6.56 -15.27
N ALA A 162 6.38 -6.95 -14.94
CA ALA A 162 7.01 -6.62 -13.67
C ALA A 162 7.23 -5.09 -13.54
N ARG A 163 7.67 -4.40 -14.60
CA ARG A 163 7.81 -2.94 -14.62
C ARG A 163 6.48 -2.21 -14.43
N ILE A 164 5.42 -2.68 -15.08
CA ILE A 164 4.08 -2.11 -14.88
C ILE A 164 3.62 -2.36 -13.43
N SER A 165 3.87 -3.55 -12.90
CA SER A 165 3.54 -3.89 -11.50
C SER A 165 4.32 -3.04 -10.49
N GLU A 166 5.59 -2.74 -10.76
CA GLU A 166 6.43 -1.83 -9.97
C GLU A 166 5.85 -0.41 -9.98
N ALA A 167 5.53 0.12 -11.17
CA ALA A 167 4.90 1.43 -11.29
C ALA A 167 3.54 1.51 -10.58
N GLN A 168 2.75 0.42 -10.60
CA GLN A 168 1.48 0.33 -9.86
C GLN A 168 1.69 0.33 -8.34
N ALA A 169 2.74 -0.32 -7.87
CA ALA A 169 3.10 -0.35 -6.46
C ALA A 169 3.64 1.00 -5.98
N ASP A 170 4.43 1.72 -6.80
CA ASP A 170 4.85 3.10 -6.53
C ASP A 170 3.65 4.04 -6.41
N ALA A 171 2.75 4.03 -7.40
CA ALA A 171 1.52 4.82 -7.34
C ALA A 171 0.68 4.42 -6.10
N GLY A 172 0.58 3.12 -5.78
CA GLY A 172 -0.08 2.65 -4.57
C GLY A 172 0.54 3.19 -3.28
N ALA A 173 1.86 3.28 -3.21
CA ALA A 173 2.58 3.88 -2.09
C ALA A 173 2.30 5.38 -1.97
N ARG A 174 2.30 6.12 -3.09
CA ARG A 174 1.90 7.54 -3.11
C ARG A 174 0.44 7.76 -2.66
N SER A 175 -0.48 6.88 -3.07
CA SER A 175 -1.88 6.92 -2.59
C SER A 175 -1.95 6.71 -1.08
N ALA A 176 -1.29 5.66 -0.58
CA ALA A 176 -1.26 5.35 0.85
C ALA A 176 -0.65 6.48 1.68
N GLN A 177 0.37 7.17 1.16
CA GLN A 177 0.95 8.34 1.79
C GLN A 177 -0.09 9.48 1.92
N ASN A 178 -0.78 9.82 0.83
CA ASN A 178 -1.83 10.85 0.85
C ASN A 178 -2.97 10.51 1.80
N ASP A 179 -3.38 9.23 1.86
CA ASP A 179 -4.41 8.76 2.80
C ASP A 179 -3.96 8.87 4.26
N VAL A 180 -2.69 8.54 4.55
CA VAL A 180 -2.12 8.70 5.89
C VAL A 180 -2.05 10.17 6.30
N VAL A 181 -1.64 11.07 5.40
CA VAL A 181 -1.62 12.51 5.64
C VAL A 181 -3.03 13.02 5.95
N GLN A 182 -4.02 12.64 5.15
CA GLN A 182 -5.41 13.02 5.38
C GLN A 182 -5.93 12.50 6.73
N ALA A 183 -5.68 11.23 7.04
CA ALA A 183 -6.12 10.61 8.29
C ALA A 183 -5.45 11.26 9.52
N ALA A 184 -4.17 11.62 9.42
CA ALA A 184 -3.44 12.31 10.47
C ALA A 184 -4.03 13.71 10.73
N VAL A 185 -4.32 14.47 9.67
CA VAL A 185 -4.98 15.79 9.77
C VAL A 185 -6.37 15.67 10.36
N ASP A 186 -7.16 14.69 9.91
CA ASP A 186 -8.50 14.46 10.43
C ASP A 186 -8.47 14.09 11.91
N SER A 187 -7.53 13.24 12.33
CA SER A 187 -7.35 12.84 13.73
C SER A 187 -6.89 14.01 14.61
N TYR A 188 -5.90 14.78 14.14
CA TYR A 188 -5.38 15.97 14.83
C TYR A 188 -6.49 16.99 15.13
N TRP A 189 -7.23 17.41 14.10
CA TRP A 189 -8.28 18.41 14.26
C TRP A 189 -9.51 17.87 15.00
N SER A 190 -9.74 16.55 15.00
CA SER A 190 -10.78 15.92 15.83
C SER A 190 -10.41 15.96 17.31
N LEU A 191 -9.14 15.72 17.65
CA LEU A 191 -8.65 15.88 19.03
C LEU A 191 -8.69 17.35 19.47
N ALA A 192 -8.27 18.27 18.60
CA ALA A 192 -8.33 19.70 18.88
C ALA A 192 -9.78 20.16 19.15
N PHE A 193 -10.73 19.71 18.33
CA PHE A 193 -12.16 19.95 18.54
C PHE A 193 -12.65 19.39 19.88
N ALA A 194 -12.38 18.10 20.17
CA ALA A 194 -12.86 17.45 21.39
C ALA A 194 -12.36 18.17 22.66
N ARG A 195 -11.11 18.64 22.66
CA ARG A 195 -10.55 19.41 23.78
C ARG A 195 -11.20 20.78 23.93
N ALA A 196 -11.40 21.48 22.82
CA ALA A 196 -12.07 22.79 22.83
C ALA A 196 -13.55 22.66 23.27
N ASP A 197 -14.24 21.58 22.89
CA ASP A 197 -15.62 21.34 23.33
C ASP A 197 -15.70 21.04 24.84
N VAL A 198 -14.72 20.34 25.42
CA VAL A 198 -14.61 20.21 26.89
C VAL A 198 -14.54 21.58 27.55
N GLU A 199 -13.72 22.51 27.05
CA GLU A 199 -13.63 23.86 27.61
C GLU A 199 -14.98 24.62 27.53
N VAL A 200 -15.73 24.46 26.43
CA VAL A 200 -17.08 25.02 26.28
C VAL A 200 -18.04 24.39 27.31
N LYS A 201 -18.01 23.07 27.51
CA LYS A 201 -18.87 22.39 28.49
C LYS A 201 -18.51 22.75 29.93
N GLU A 202 -17.23 22.94 30.25
CA GLU A 202 -16.79 23.40 31.56
C GLU A 202 -17.28 24.82 31.86
N LYS A 203 -17.14 25.75 30.90
CA LYS A 203 -17.70 27.11 31.03
C LYS A 203 -19.23 27.09 31.18
N SER A 204 -19.90 26.25 30.39
CA SER A 204 -21.35 26.05 30.44
C SER A 204 -21.81 25.55 31.81
N LEU A 205 -21.12 24.57 32.40
CA LEU A 205 -21.40 24.04 33.74
C LEU A 205 -21.16 25.11 34.82
N ALA A 206 -20.02 25.79 34.78
CA ALA A 206 -19.68 26.84 35.75
C ALA A 206 -20.71 27.99 35.76
N LEU A 207 -21.24 28.37 34.58
CA LEU A 207 -22.32 29.36 34.48
C LEU A 207 -23.63 28.89 35.10
N ALA A 208 -23.96 27.60 35.01
CA ALA A 208 -25.16 27.02 35.62
C ALA A 208 -25.02 26.89 37.14
N GLU A 209 -23.85 26.47 37.64
CA GLU A 209 -23.54 26.41 39.07
C GLU A 209 -23.65 27.80 39.72
N ARG A 210 -23.10 28.82 39.07
CA ARG A 210 -23.23 30.21 39.53
C ARG A 210 -24.68 30.70 39.55
N LEU A 211 -25.49 30.29 38.58
CA LEU A 211 -26.92 30.62 38.57
C LEU A 211 -27.67 29.92 39.73
N ARG A 212 -27.31 28.68 40.05
CA ARG A 212 -27.86 27.96 41.21
C ARG A 212 -27.54 28.67 42.52
N GLU A 213 -26.30 29.12 42.73
CA GLU A 213 -25.93 29.89 43.93
C GLU A 213 -26.83 31.13 44.14
N VAL A 214 -27.09 31.87 43.06
CA VAL A 214 -27.98 33.03 43.07
C VAL A 214 -29.42 32.62 43.35
N THR A 215 -29.88 31.52 42.76
CA THR A 215 -31.24 31.00 42.92
C THR A 215 -31.51 30.51 44.35
N ASP A 216 -30.57 29.79 44.95
CA ASP A 216 -30.64 29.33 46.34
C ASP A 216 -30.65 30.49 47.33
N ALA A 217 -29.89 31.55 47.05
CA ALA A 217 -29.95 32.78 47.85
C ALA A 217 -31.35 33.43 47.77
N LYS A 218 -31.93 33.55 46.56
CA LYS A 218 -33.28 34.09 46.37
C LYS A 218 -34.38 33.22 46.99
N PHE A 219 -34.22 31.90 46.96
CA PHE A 219 -35.20 30.96 47.53
C PHE A 219 -35.25 31.08 49.06
N ARG A 220 -34.08 31.19 49.72
CA ARG A 220 -33.99 31.37 51.18
C ARG A 220 -34.68 32.63 51.69
N VAL A 221 -34.75 33.68 50.87
CA VAL A 221 -35.47 34.93 51.19
C VAL A 221 -36.89 34.94 50.63
N GLY A 222 -37.41 33.79 50.16
CA GLY A 222 -38.78 33.62 49.66
C GLY A 222 -39.08 34.33 48.34
N SER A 223 -38.06 34.73 47.58
CA SER A 223 -38.20 35.55 46.36
C SER A 223 -38.30 34.74 45.06
N VAL A 224 -38.10 33.42 45.10
CA VAL A 224 -38.31 32.49 43.97
C VAL A 224 -38.98 31.20 44.46
N ALA A 225 -39.64 30.47 43.57
CA ALA A 225 -40.32 29.22 43.91
C ALA A 225 -39.35 28.01 43.93
N GLN A 226 -39.69 26.96 44.69
CA GLN A 226 -38.88 25.73 44.77
C GLN A 226 -38.68 25.06 43.39
N VAL A 227 -39.66 25.21 42.48
CA VAL A 227 -39.55 24.70 41.11
C VAL A 227 -38.35 25.27 40.37
N GLU A 228 -37.97 26.54 40.62
CA GLU A 228 -36.81 27.16 39.97
C GLU A 228 -35.49 26.57 40.47
N VAL A 229 -35.40 26.21 41.76
CA VAL A 229 -34.24 25.52 42.33
C VAL A 229 -34.08 24.14 41.67
N VAL A 230 -35.17 23.36 41.64
CA VAL A 230 -35.16 22.01 41.04
C VAL A 230 -34.83 22.05 39.54
N GLN A 231 -35.28 23.08 38.82
CA GLN A 231 -34.91 23.29 37.42
C GLN A 231 -33.41 23.54 37.26
N THR A 232 -32.81 24.40 38.09
CA THR A 232 -31.35 24.63 38.04
C THR A 232 -30.54 23.38 38.37
N GLU A 233 -31.02 22.53 39.28
CA GLU A 233 -30.39 21.25 39.61
C GLU A 233 -30.43 20.26 38.43
N ALA A 234 -31.57 20.16 37.75
CA ALA A 234 -31.71 19.32 36.56
C ALA A 234 -30.79 19.78 35.41
N ASP A 235 -30.63 21.09 35.21
CA ASP A 235 -29.77 21.65 34.17
C ASP A 235 -28.28 21.41 34.45
N ILE A 236 -27.86 21.55 35.72
CA ILE A 236 -26.50 21.20 36.17
C ILE A 236 -26.20 19.72 35.90
N ALA A 237 -27.14 18.82 36.26
CA ALA A 237 -26.96 17.39 35.99
C ALA A 237 -26.79 17.09 34.49
N THR A 238 -27.58 17.76 33.65
CA THR A 238 -27.48 17.64 32.17
C THR A 238 -26.12 18.13 31.66
N ARG A 239 -25.60 19.25 32.19
CA ARG A 239 -24.29 19.78 31.80
C ARG A 239 -23.12 18.93 32.31
N GLN A 240 -23.27 18.31 33.48
CA GLN A 240 -22.30 17.35 34.00
C GLN A 240 -22.21 16.11 33.12
N ASP A 241 -23.33 15.57 32.65
CA ASP A 241 -23.37 14.46 31.70
C ASP A 241 -22.72 14.83 30.35
N ALA A 242 -23.05 16.02 29.82
CA ALA A 242 -22.44 16.53 28.59
C ALA A 242 -20.91 16.69 28.72
N LEU A 243 -20.43 17.19 29.87
CA LEU A 243 -19.00 17.32 30.16
C LEU A 243 -18.32 15.96 30.29
N LEU A 244 -18.97 14.99 30.95
CA LEU A 244 -18.45 13.63 31.08
C LEU A 244 -18.29 12.98 29.70
N THR A 245 -19.29 13.16 28.82
CA THR A 245 -19.27 12.69 27.45
C THR A 245 -18.15 13.34 26.65
N ALA A 246 -18.01 14.66 26.70
CA ALA A 246 -16.94 15.40 26.00
C ALA A 246 -15.54 14.96 26.47
N ARG A 247 -15.34 14.76 27.78
CA ARG A 247 -14.09 14.24 28.34
C ARG A 247 -13.77 12.82 27.85
N ASN A 248 -14.78 11.97 27.70
CA ASN A 248 -14.59 10.64 27.13
C ASN A 248 -14.22 10.70 25.63
N GLN A 249 -14.82 11.62 24.87
CA GLN A 249 -14.46 11.85 23.46
C GLN A 249 -12.99 12.31 23.30
N VAL A 250 -12.46 13.14 24.21
CA VAL A 250 -11.04 13.50 24.21
C VAL A 250 -10.16 12.25 24.34
N LYS A 251 -10.47 11.36 25.28
CA LYS A 251 -9.70 10.11 25.46
C LYS A 251 -9.73 9.25 24.21
N GLN A 252 -10.91 9.07 23.61
CA GLN A 252 -11.06 8.30 22.36
C GLN A 252 -10.27 8.91 21.20
N ALA A 253 -10.31 10.24 21.04
CA ALA A 253 -9.55 10.95 20.01
C ALA A 253 -8.03 10.86 20.25
N GLN A 254 -7.58 10.94 21.50
CA GLN A 254 -6.16 10.75 21.86
C GLN A 254 -5.69 9.33 21.55
N ASP A 255 -6.49 8.31 21.88
CA ASP A 255 -6.14 6.92 21.62
C ASP A 255 -6.06 6.63 20.12
N ALA A 256 -7.02 7.16 19.34
CA ALA A 256 -7.00 7.05 17.88
C ALA A 256 -5.76 7.70 17.26
N LEU A 257 -5.37 8.90 17.73
CA LEU A 257 -4.15 9.57 17.27
C LEU A 257 -2.89 8.81 17.69
N ARG A 258 -2.81 8.35 18.94
CA ARG A 258 -1.67 7.59 19.46
C ARG A 258 -1.41 6.31 18.66
N LEU A 259 -2.45 5.55 18.36
CA LEU A 259 -2.36 4.31 17.57
C LEU A 259 -1.87 4.53 16.14
N MET A 260 -2.07 5.74 15.59
CA MET A 260 -1.58 6.12 14.27
C MET A 260 -0.10 6.52 14.30
N LEU A 261 0.33 7.22 15.35
CA LEU A 261 1.68 7.79 15.47
C LEU A 261 2.73 6.79 15.92
N TYR A 262 2.35 5.82 16.76
CA TYR A 262 3.30 4.92 17.40
C TYR A 262 3.03 3.45 17.05
N GLY A 263 4.10 2.69 16.82
CA GLY A 263 4.04 1.23 16.78
C GLY A 263 3.82 0.62 18.17
N LEU A 264 3.59 -0.70 18.22
CA LEU A 264 3.32 -1.42 19.47
C LEU A 264 4.36 -1.16 20.58
N GLU A 265 5.63 -1.04 20.21
CA GLU A 265 6.75 -0.76 21.13
C GLU A 265 6.67 0.65 21.77
N GLY A 266 6.02 1.61 21.09
CA GLY A 266 5.81 2.96 21.60
C GLY A 266 4.51 3.15 22.40
N LEU A 267 3.65 2.13 22.48
CA LEU A 267 2.37 2.16 23.20
C LEU A 267 2.50 1.78 24.67
N THR A 268 3.56 2.24 25.34
CA THR A 268 3.85 1.91 26.74
C THR A 268 3.26 2.92 27.71
N ASP A 269 3.11 4.19 27.29
CA ASP A 269 2.57 5.26 28.13
C ASP A 269 1.25 5.84 27.57
N TRP A 270 0.16 5.35 28.13
CA TRP A 270 -1.21 5.83 27.87
C TRP A 270 -1.60 7.01 28.74
N GLN A 271 -0.81 7.34 29.77
CA GLN A 271 -1.09 8.44 30.69
C GLN A 271 -0.61 9.78 30.13
N THR A 272 0.43 9.79 29.28
CA THR A 272 0.86 11.01 28.59
C THR A 272 -0.28 11.60 27.75
N GLN A 273 -0.54 12.90 27.85
CA GLN A 273 -1.59 13.57 27.09
C GLN A 273 -1.01 14.27 25.86
N ILE A 274 -1.50 13.91 24.67
CA ILE A 274 -1.23 14.66 23.44
C ILE A 274 -2.06 15.96 23.45
N ILE A 275 -1.40 17.09 23.22
CA ILE A 275 -2.02 18.42 23.18
C ILE A 275 -1.77 19.07 21.81
N PRO A 276 -2.79 19.20 20.95
CA PRO A 276 -2.72 20.02 19.74
C PRO A 276 -2.44 21.49 20.10
N VAL A 277 -1.43 22.10 19.48
CA VAL A 277 -1.06 23.50 19.74
C VAL A 277 -1.36 24.46 18.59
N ASP A 278 -1.74 23.96 17.42
CA ASP A 278 -1.97 24.81 16.24
C ASP A 278 -3.37 25.43 16.22
N GLU A 279 -3.45 26.64 15.67
CA GLU A 279 -4.71 27.31 15.39
C GLU A 279 -5.20 27.01 13.96
N PRO A 280 -6.50 26.76 13.74
CA PRO A 280 -7.04 26.56 12.41
C PRO A 280 -6.76 27.75 11.49
N THR A 281 -6.28 27.46 10.28
CA THR A 281 -5.99 28.48 9.26
C THR A 281 -7.20 29.38 9.04
N LYS A 282 -6.96 30.70 8.97
CA LYS A 282 -8.03 31.67 8.71
C LYS A 282 -8.65 31.40 7.34
N PRO A 283 -9.99 31.49 7.21
CA PRO A 283 -10.64 31.30 5.92
C PRO A 283 -10.09 32.28 4.89
N ASN A 284 -9.54 31.75 3.79
CA ASN A 284 -9.13 32.52 2.64
C ASN A 284 -10.17 32.30 1.55
N ALA A 285 -10.85 33.37 1.14
CA ALA A 285 -11.92 33.33 0.14
C ALA A 285 -11.40 33.20 -1.30
N GLN A 286 -10.15 32.74 -1.51
CA GLN A 286 -9.65 32.52 -2.87
C GLN A 286 -10.44 31.39 -3.53
N SER A 287 -11.20 31.75 -4.57
CA SER A 287 -11.93 30.77 -5.37
C SER A 287 -10.93 30.00 -6.24
N LEU A 288 -10.50 28.83 -5.78
CA LEU A 288 -9.75 27.93 -6.64
C LEU A 288 -10.69 27.46 -7.77
N SER A 289 -10.27 27.63 -9.03
CA SER A 289 -11.02 27.06 -10.16
C SER A 289 -10.94 25.55 -10.09
N TRP A 290 -12.11 24.88 -10.07
CA TRP A 290 -12.16 23.42 -10.12
C TRP A 290 -11.52 22.86 -11.40
N GLN A 291 -11.49 23.62 -12.50
CA GLN A 291 -10.81 23.22 -13.74
C GLN A 291 -9.30 23.15 -13.57
N MET A 292 -8.69 24.12 -12.85
CA MET A 292 -7.26 24.09 -12.52
C MET A 292 -6.93 22.95 -11.55
N ALA A 293 -7.79 22.73 -10.54
CA ALA A 293 -7.62 21.60 -9.62
C ALA A 293 -7.73 20.25 -10.34
N TRP A 294 -8.65 20.12 -11.30
CA TRP A 294 -8.82 18.92 -12.12
C TRP A 294 -7.61 18.67 -13.02
N SER A 295 -7.04 19.69 -13.67
CA SER A 295 -5.87 19.49 -14.54
C SER A 295 -4.67 18.97 -13.77
N VAL A 296 -4.47 19.43 -12.53
CA VAL A 296 -3.46 18.87 -11.63
C VAL A 296 -3.81 17.44 -11.26
N ALA A 297 -5.05 17.20 -10.79
CA ALA A 297 -5.52 15.88 -10.39
C ALA A 297 -5.34 14.80 -11.46
N GLN A 298 -5.53 15.15 -12.74
CA GLN A 298 -5.36 14.21 -13.85
C GLN A 298 -3.91 13.71 -14.00
N GLU A 299 -2.93 14.53 -13.65
CA GLU A 299 -1.51 14.21 -13.78
C GLU A 299 -0.91 13.59 -12.51
N THR A 300 -1.38 14.02 -11.33
CA THR A 300 -0.73 13.67 -10.05
C THR A 300 -1.48 12.62 -9.22
N ARG A 301 -2.75 12.33 -9.51
CA ARG A 301 -3.49 11.33 -8.72
C ARG A 301 -3.02 9.91 -8.97
N ALA A 302 -2.57 9.29 -7.90
CA ALA A 302 -2.09 7.92 -7.87
C ALA A 302 -3.16 6.88 -8.29
N ASP A 303 -4.42 7.03 -7.88
CA ASP A 303 -5.47 6.07 -8.22
C ASP A 303 -5.83 6.07 -9.72
N LEU A 304 -5.81 7.23 -10.36
CA LEU A 304 -5.93 7.34 -11.82
C LEU A 304 -4.73 6.71 -12.53
N GLU A 305 -3.52 6.93 -12.01
CA GLU A 305 -2.31 6.33 -12.55
C GLU A 305 -2.32 4.80 -12.44
N GLN A 306 -2.76 4.25 -11.29
CA GLN A 306 -2.90 2.79 -11.11
C GLN A 306 -3.85 2.16 -12.13
N LEU A 307 -4.99 2.81 -12.40
CA LEU A 307 -5.96 2.32 -13.40
C LEU A 307 -5.44 2.48 -14.84
N ARG A 308 -4.70 3.56 -15.13
CA ARG A 308 -4.01 3.71 -16.41
C ARG A 308 -3.00 2.58 -16.62
N LEU A 309 -2.16 2.29 -15.62
CA LEU A 309 -1.18 1.20 -15.65
C LEU A 309 -1.87 -0.18 -15.74
N ALA A 310 -3.02 -0.37 -15.09
CA ALA A 310 -3.81 -1.60 -15.23
C ALA A 310 -4.35 -1.76 -16.67
N SER A 311 -4.76 -0.66 -17.30
CA SER A 311 -5.11 -0.63 -18.72
C SER A 311 -3.90 -0.97 -19.61
N GLU A 312 -2.70 -0.47 -19.28
CA GLU A 312 -1.46 -0.81 -19.99
C GLU A 312 -1.08 -2.29 -19.87
N GLN A 313 -1.19 -2.88 -18.67
CA GLN A 313 -1.00 -4.33 -18.48
C GLN A 313 -1.99 -5.13 -19.34
N SER A 314 -3.26 -4.75 -19.33
CA SER A 314 -4.29 -5.44 -20.14
C SER A 314 -4.08 -5.28 -21.65
N ASP A 315 -3.47 -4.18 -22.11
CA ASP A 315 -3.05 -4.02 -23.51
C ASP A 315 -1.87 -4.93 -23.85
N LEU A 316 -0.88 -5.03 -22.96
CA LEU A 316 0.24 -5.98 -23.12
C LEU A 316 -0.29 -7.41 -23.25
N ASP A 317 -1.23 -7.82 -22.38
CA ASP A 317 -1.91 -9.12 -22.45
C ASP A 317 -2.63 -9.32 -23.79
N LEU A 318 -3.32 -8.29 -24.29
CA LEU A 318 -4.01 -8.32 -25.58
C LEU A 318 -3.03 -8.47 -26.75
N ARG A 319 -1.89 -7.76 -26.72
CA ARG A 319 -0.85 -7.87 -27.74
C ARG A 319 -0.27 -9.28 -27.78
N VAL A 320 0.07 -9.87 -26.64
CA VAL A 320 0.53 -11.26 -26.54
C VAL A 320 -0.55 -12.25 -27.00
N ALA A 321 -1.80 -12.06 -26.60
CA ALA A 321 -2.90 -12.93 -27.02
C ALA A 321 -3.16 -12.88 -28.53
N LYS A 322 -2.99 -11.71 -29.17
CA LYS A 322 -3.05 -11.56 -30.63
C LYS A 322 -1.86 -12.22 -31.33
N ASP A 323 -0.65 -12.07 -30.78
CA ASP A 323 0.55 -12.68 -31.37
C ASP A 323 0.45 -14.21 -31.39
N ASN A 324 -0.09 -14.80 -30.33
CA ASN A 324 -0.36 -16.22 -30.22
C ASN A 324 -1.34 -16.80 -31.28
N LEU A 325 -2.05 -15.95 -32.03
CA LEU A 325 -2.91 -16.38 -33.14
C LEU A 325 -2.11 -16.73 -34.40
N LYS A 326 -0.88 -16.25 -34.52
CA LYS A 326 -0.01 -16.50 -35.67
C LYS A 326 0.42 -17.97 -35.71
N PRO A 327 0.70 -18.53 -36.91
CA PRO A 327 1.44 -19.78 -37.02
C PRO A 327 2.81 -19.69 -36.36
N LYS A 328 3.34 -20.82 -35.91
CA LYS A 328 4.71 -20.94 -35.43
C LYS A 328 5.63 -21.17 -36.64
N LEU A 329 6.71 -20.41 -36.70
CA LEU A 329 7.78 -20.59 -37.69
C LEU A 329 9.08 -20.30 -36.97
N ASP A 330 9.90 -21.32 -36.77
CA ASP A 330 11.19 -21.19 -36.07
C ASP A 330 12.34 -21.41 -37.07
N LEU A 331 13.35 -20.55 -37.01
CA LEU A 331 14.67 -20.80 -37.56
C LEU A 331 15.48 -21.60 -36.54
N ILE A 332 15.94 -22.79 -36.92
CA ILE A 332 16.80 -23.64 -36.11
C ILE A 332 18.14 -23.74 -36.81
N ILE A 333 19.19 -23.34 -36.11
CA ILE A 333 20.59 -23.52 -36.52
C ILE A 333 21.22 -24.44 -35.48
N SER A 334 21.73 -25.59 -35.93
CA SER A 334 22.51 -26.47 -35.09
C SER A 334 23.87 -26.72 -35.72
N GLY A 335 24.89 -26.85 -34.88
CA GLY A 335 26.22 -27.26 -35.27
C GLY A 335 26.78 -28.21 -34.23
N ASN A 336 27.42 -29.27 -34.67
CA ASN A 336 28.13 -30.17 -33.78
C ASN A 336 29.50 -30.53 -34.35
N ALA A 337 30.50 -30.59 -33.48
CA ALA A 337 31.69 -31.39 -33.74
C ALA A 337 31.53 -32.65 -32.90
N PHE A 338 31.72 -33.81 -33.52
CA PHE A 338 31.57 -35.12 -32.85
C PHE A 338 32.75 -36.00 -33.26
N ASP A 339 33.36 -36.62 -32.26
CA ASP A 339 34.32 -37.70 -32.50
C ASP A 339 34.07 -38.86 -31.55
N GLN A 340 34.39 -40.07 -32.02
CA GLN A 340 34.22 -41.31 -31.28
C GLN A 340 35.49 -42.14 -31.36
N GLN A 341 36.07 -42.44 -30.20
CA GLN A 341 37.32 -43.19 -30.07
C GLN A 341 37.24 -44.16 -28.86
N PRO A 342 38.13 -45.16 -28.75
CA PRO A 342 38.13 -46.06 -27.60
C PRO A 342 38.43 -45.39 -26.24
N VAL A 343 38.99 -44.17 -26.24
CA VAL A 343 39.32 -43.42 -25.01
C VAL A 343 39.06 -41.92 -25.23
N ILE A 344 38.48 -41.27 -24.21
CA ILE A 344 38.10 -39.85 -24.19
C ILE A 344 39.26 -38.92 -24.61
N GLY A 345 40.49 -39.20 -24.15
CA GLY A 345 41.65 -38.35 -24.43
C GLY A 345 42.04 -38.25 -25.91
N ARG A 346 41.72 -39.27 -26.75
CA ARG A 346 41.91 -39.22 -28.21
C ARG A 346 40.73 -38.54 -28.90
N ALA A 347 39.50 -38.81 -28.46
CA ALA A 347 38.32 -38.11 -28.97
C ALA A 347 38.42 -36.58 -28.77
N LEU A 348 39.05 -36.14 -27.67
CA LEU A 348 39.28 -34.72 -27.38
C LEU A 348 40.33 -34.06 -28.28
N SER A 349 41.35 -34.79 -28.76
CA SER A 349 42.38 -34.23 -29.64
C SER A 349 41.87 -33.94 -31.04
N ASP A 350 41.00 -34.80 -31.55
CA ASP A 350 40.49 -34.74 -32.92
C ASP A 350 39.37 -33.69 -33.02
N LEU A 351 38.58 -33.55 -31.95
CA LEU A 351 37.61 -32.46 -31.78
C LEU A 351 38.28 -31.06 -31.82
N ARG A 352 39.52 -30.93 -31.30
CA ARG A 352 40.29 -29.68 -31.35
C ARG A 352 40.68 -29.26 -32.77
N ASN A 353 40.84 -30.24 -33.66
CA ASN A 353 41.17 -30.00 -35.06
C ASN A 353 39.93 -29.75 -35.94
N PHE A 354 38.72 -29.77 -35.35
CA PHE A 354 37.44 -29.65 -36.06
C PHE A 354 37.22 -30.72 -37.14
N ASP A 355 37.74 -31.93 -36.93
CA ASP A 355 37.47 -33.05 -37.83
C ASP A 355 36.02 -33.53 -37.64
N TYR A 356 35.36 -33.94 -38.74
CA TYR A 356 33.95 -34.39 -38.80
C TYR A 356 32.87 -33.38 -38.32
N PRO A 357 32.84 -32.14 -38.84
CA PRO A 357 31.80 -31.17 -38.46
C PRO A 357 30.43 -31.53 -39.06
N GLY A 358 29.40 -31.50 -38.22
CA GLY A 358 27.99 -31.51 -38.61
C GLY A 358 27.36 -30.14 -38.44
N TYR A 359 26.53 -29.72 -39.38
CA TYR A 359 25.71 -28.51 -39.23
C TYR A 359 24.37 -28.69 -39.93
N SER A 360 23.34 -28.04 -39.38
CA SER A 360 22.02 -28.01 -39.98
C SER A 360 21.40 -26.62 -39.83
N VAL A 361 20.66 -26.21 -40.86
CA VAL A 361 19.83 -25.01 -40.84
C VAL A 361 18.46 -25.45 -41.31
N GLY A 362 17.45 -25.27 -40.45
CA GLY A 362 16.09 -25.72 -40.68
C GLY A 362 15.06 -24.65 -40.37
N LEU A 363 13.93 -24.73 -41.06
CA LEU A 363 12.73 -23.98 -40.75
C LEU A 363 11.66 -24.95 -40.27
N VAL A 364 11.10 -24.72 -39.08
CA VAL A 364 10.02 -25.55 -38.52
C VAL A 364 8.74 -24.74 -38.51
N PHE A 365 7.76 -25.15 -39.31
CA PHE A 365 6.45 -24.52 -39.41
C PHE A 365 5.36 -25.37 -38.76
N GLU A 366 4.55 -24.76 -37.90
CA GLU A 366 3.40 -25.39 -37.26
C GLU A 366 2.20 -24.44 -37.28
N MET A 367 1.06 -24.93 -37.79
CA MET A 367 -0.18 -24.15 -37.89
C MET A 367 -1.37 -24.92 -37.32
N PRO A 368 -1.95 -24.50 -36.18
CA PRO A 368 -3.17 -25.11 -35.67
C PRO A 368 -4.38 -24.70 -36.52
N LEU A 369 -5.08 -25.68 -37.11
CA LEU A 369 -6.22 -25.42 -38.02
C LEU A 369 -7.47 -24.86 -37.30
N GLY A 370 -7.72 -25.26 -36.05
CA GLY A 370 -8.84 -24.76 -35.25
C GLY A 370 -8.50 -23.50 -34.44
N ASN A 371 -7.36 -23.52 -33.75
CA ASN A 371 -6.81 -22.46 -32.90
C ASN A 371 -7.81 -21.86 -31.88
N GLN A 372 -8.80 -22.64 -31.42
CA GLN A 372 -9.92 -22.13 -30.61
C GLN A 372 -9.48 -21.60 -29.24
N GLN A 373 -8.50 -22.25 -28.60
CA GLN A 373 -7.93 -21.79 -27.33
C GLN A 373 -7.40 -20.35 -27.45
N TYR A 374 -6.58 -20.07 -28.46
CA TYR A 374 -5.97 -18.76 -28.65
C TYR A 374 -6.97 -17.72 -29.19
N LYS A 375 -7.93 -18.12 -30.04
CA LYS A 375 -9.07 -17.26 -30.44
C LYS A 375 -9.90 -16.82 -29.23
N GLY A 376 -10.20 -17.76 -28.32
CA GLY A 376 -10.90 -17.50 -27.07
C GLY A 376 -10.09 -16.57 -26.16
N ALA A 377 -8.80 -16.84 -25.98
CA ALA A 377 -7.89 -16.01 -25.19
C ALA A 377 -7.78 -14.57 -25.72
N ALA A 378 -7.63 -14.38 -27.04
CA ALA A 378 -7.58 -13.06 -27.67
C ALA A 378 -8.91 -12.30 -27.53
N ARG A 379 -10.05 -13.00 -27.64
CA ARG A 379 -11.37 -12.39 -27.41
C ARG A 379 -11.53 -11.97 -25.95
N ARG A 380 -11.11 -12.80 -25.00
CA ARG A 380 -11.11 -12.46 -23.56
C ARG A 380 -10.24 -11.24 -23.29
N ALA A 381 -8.98 -11.27 -23.72
CA ALA A 381 -8.05 -10.16 -23.52
C ALA A 381 -8.56 -8.84 -24.13
N LYS A 382 -9.23 -8.91 -25.30
CA LYS A 382 -9.84 -7.72 -25.93
C LYS A 382 -10.88 -7.06 -25.03
N TYR A 383 -11.77 -7.85 -24.45
CA TYR A 383 -12.82 -7.32 -23.57
C TYR A 383 -12.30 -6.99 -22.17
N SER A 384 -11.27 -7.69 -21.67
CA SER A 384 -10.55 -7.31 -20.45
C SER A 384 -9.88 -5.94 -20.59
N HIS A 385 -9.20 -5.67 -21.72
CA HIS A 385 -8.63 -4.36 -21.99
C HIS A 385 -9.68 -3.27 -22.13
N ALA A 386 -10.76 -3.53 -22.87
CA ALA A 386 -11.87 -2.59 -22.97
C ALA A 386 -12.52 -2.29 -21.61
N LEU A 387 -12.61 -3.29 -20.72
CA LEU A 387 -13.10 -3.11 -19.36
C LEU A 387 -12.16 -2.23 -18.53
N ALA A 388 -10.84 -2.48 -18.56
CA ALA A 388 -9.84 -1.69 -17.85
C ALA A 388 -9.86 -0.21 -18.29
N GLN A 389 -9.97 0.05 -19.60
CA GLN A 389 -10.14 1.40 -20.14
C GLN A 389 -11.43 2.08 -19.63
N ARG A 390 -12.54 1.33 -19.54
CA ARG A 390 -13.80 1.87 -19.00
C ARG A 390 -13.69 2.20 -17.53
N GLN A 391 -13.08 1.33 -16.73
CA GLN A 391 -12.83 1.58 -15.31
C GLN A 391 -11.98 2.83 -15.08
N TRP A 392 -10.95 3.04 -15.89
CA TRP A 392 -10.14 4.25 -15.85
C TRP A 392 -10.99 5.51 -16.15
N HIS A 393 -11.76 5.52 -17.23
CA HIS A 393 -12.61 6.66 -17.59
C HIS A 393 -13.76 6.92 -16.62
N ASP A 394 -14.32 5.88 -16.00
CA ASP A 394 -15.36 6.05 -15.00
C ASP A 394 -14.75 6.62 -13.71
N ARG A 395 -13.53 6.20 -13.32
CA ARG A 395 -12.80 6.84 -12.23
C ARG A 395 -12.45 8.30 -12.51
N GLU A 396 -12.08 8.66 -13.74
CA GLU A 396 -11.88 10.08 -14.11
C GLU A 396 -13.13 10.93 -13.81
N LYS A 397 -14.33 10.41 -14.10
CA LYS A 397 -15.59 11.11 -13.79
C LYS A 397 -15.82 11.25 -12.28
N GLU A 398 -15.53 10.20 -11.52
CA GLU A 398 -15.62 10.24 -10.05
C GLU A 398 -14.65 11.26 -9.46
N VAL A 399 -13.41 11.31 -9.97
CA VAL A 399 -12.42 12.32 -9.54
C VAL A 399 -12.88 13.74 -9.89
N ILE A 400 -13.46 13.96 -11.07
CA ILE A 400 -14.06 15.26 -11.41
C ILE A 400 -15.11 15.66 -10.37
N GLN A 401 -15.95 14.71 -9.94
CA GLN A 401 -16.93 14.97 -8.88
C GLN A 401 -16.25 15.27 -7.54
N GLU A 402 -15.29 14.46 -7.11
CA GLU A 402 -14.54 14.64 -5.85
C GLU A 402 -13.87 16.03 -5.79
N VAL A 403 -13.21 16.46 -6.87
CA VAL A 403 -12.55 17.77 -6.97
C VAL A 403 -13.58 18.90 -6.89
N ARG A 404 -14.69 18.79 -7.62
CA ARG A 404 -15.76 19.81 -7.59
C ARG A 404 -16.40 19.91 -6.22
N ASP A 405 -16.61 18.79 -5.55
CA ASP A 405 -17.21 18.75 -4.21
C ASP A 405 -16.24 19.30 -3.17
N ALA A 406 -14.93 19.03 -3.26
CA ALA A 406 -13.91 19.61 -2.39
C ALA A 406 -13.84 21.15 -2.51
N VAL A 407 -13.81 21.69 -3.73
CA VAL A 407 -13.79 23.14 -3.98
C VAL A 407 -15.06 23.82 -3.45
N ARG A 408 -16.24 23.22 -3.69
CA ARG A 408 -17.51 23.71 -3.16
C ARG A 408 -17.56 23.65 -1.65
N ASN A 409 -17.10 22.56 -1.05
CA ASN A 409 -17.09 22.38 0.40
C ASN A 409 -16.19 23.40 1.09
N MET A 410 -15.02 23.71 0.52
CA MET A 410 -14.15 24.78 1.04
C MET A 410 -14.84 26.15 1.03
N THR A 411 -15.55 26.47 -0.06
CA THR A 411 -16.33 27.72 -0.18
C THR A 411 -17.46 27.76 0.86
N TYR A 412 -18.22 26.67 0.98
CA TYR A 412 -19.28 26.52 1.97
C TYR A 412 -18.77 26.67 3.41
N LEU A 413 -17.67 26.02 3.76
CA LEU A 413 -17.10 26.07 5.11
C LEU A 413 -16.58 27.47 5.46
N SER A 414 -15.99 28.18 4.49
CA SER A 414 -15.61 29.59 4.65
C SER A 414 -16.82 30.46 5.02
N GLU A 415 -17.94 30.31 4.31
CA GLU A 415 -19.18 31.04 4.61
C GLU A 415 -19.80 30.59 5.94
N ARG A 416 -19.78 29.29 6.24
CA ARG A 416 -20.31 28.72 7.48
C ARG A 416 -19.60 29.30 8.69
N ILE A 417 -18.27 29.43 8.66
CA ILE A 417 -17.49 30.07 9.75
C ILE A 417 -17.95 31.51 9.96
N ARG A 418 -18.20 32.27 8.90
CA ARG A 418 -18.69 33.65 9.02
C ARG A 418 -20.06 33.70 9.70
N VAL A 419 -20.96 32.77 9.34
CA VAL A 419 -22.32 32.71 9.90
C VAL A 419 -22.30 32.23 11.36
N THR A 420 -21.57 31.16 11.68
CA THR A 420 -21.48 30.61 13.04
C THR A 420 -20.77 31.58 13.98
N SER A 421 -19.73 32.28 13.53
CA SER A 421 -19.08 33.32 14.33
C SER A 421 -20.03 34.47 14.66
N LYS A 422 -20.88 34.88 13.69
CA LYS A 422 -21.91 35.88 13.95
C LYS A 422 -22.98 35.36 14.93
N ALA A 423 -23.42 34.10 14.78
CA ALA A 423 -24.38 33.47 15.68
C ALA A 423 -23.85 33.43 17.12
N ARG A 424 -22.60 33.01 17.33
CA ARG A 424 -21.90 33.01 18.62
C ARG A 424 -21.84 34.40 19.25
N GLN A 425 -21.50 35.42 18.47
CA GLN A 425 -21.50 36.81 18.94
C GLN A 425 -22.89 37.32 19.35
N VAL A 426 -23.94 36.94 18.61
CA VAL A 426 -25.32 37.34 18.92
C VAL A 426 -25.84 36.59 20.16
N ALA A 427 -25.63 35.28 20.24
CA ALA A 427 -26.00 34.47 21.40
C ALA A 427 -25.32 34.98 22.68
N PHE A 428 -24.04 35.37 22.60
CA PHE A 428 -23.32 35.97 23.73
C PHE A 428 -23.99 37.26 24.23
N ARG A 429 -24.36 38.17 23.32
CA ARG A 429 -25.06 39.42 23.68
C ARG A 429 -26.45 39.18 24.23
N GLN A 430 -27.17 38.16 23.73
CA GLN A 430 -28.48 37.78 24.25
C GLN A 430 -28.37 37.26 25.68
N LEU A 431 -27.40 36.38 25.95
CA LEU A 431 -27.13 35.90 27.30
C LEU A 431 -26.81 37.06 28.26
N GLU A 432 -25.94 37.98 27.86
CA GLU A 432 -25.58 39.15 28.67
C GLU A 432 -26.78 40.05 28.96
N ALA A 433 -27.64 40.28 27.96
CA ALA A 433 -28.86 41.07 28.12
C ALA A 433 -29.88 40.36 29.04
N GLU A 434 -30.05 39.05 28.91
CA GLU A 434 -31.00 38.30 29.72
C GLU A 434 -30.54 38.16 31.17
N GLN A 435 -29.23 38.00 31.40
CA GLN A 435 -28.64 38.06 32.75
C GLN A 435 -28.96 39.39 33.45
N ARG A 436 -28.80 40.52 32.76
CA ARG A 436 -29.17 41.85 33.30
C ARG A 436 -30.67 41.96 33.59
N ARG A 437 -31.53 41.38 32.74
CA ARG A 437 -32.99 41.35 32.98
C ARG A 437 -33.34 40.50 34.20
N LEU A 438 -32.65 39.38 34.42
CA LEU A 438 -32.85 38.53 35.60
C LEU A 438 -32.42 39.24 36.89
N GLU A 439 -31.32 40.00 36.84
CA GLU A 439 -30.87 40.87 37.94
C GLU A 439 -31.92 41.92 38.30
N GLY A 440 -32.57 42.51 37.27
CA GLY A 440 -33.69 43.45 37.42
C GLY A 440 -35.06 42.83 37.69
N GLY A 441 -35.17 41.49 37.82
CA GLY A 441 -36.44 40.78 38.07
C GLY A 441 -37.40 40.67 36.88
N ALA A 442 -36.94 41.00 35.67
CA ALA A 442 -37.75 41.02 34.44
C ALA A 442 -37.52 39.79 33.52
N SER A 443 -36.93 38.72 34.07
CA SER A 443 -36.63 37.44 33.42
C SER A 443 -36.68 36.30 34.45
N THR A 444 -36.65 35.06 33.98
CA THR A 444 -36.65 33.83 34.78
C THR A 444 -35.35 33.04 34.58
N ASN A 445 -35.02 32.20 35.56
CA ASN A 445 -33.87 31.29 35.46
C ASN A 445 -33.94 30.38 34.23
N PHE A 446 -35.14 29.92 33.86
CA PHE A 446 -35.35 29.11 32.67
C PHE A 446 -34.88 29.82 31.39
N GLN A 447 -35.21 31.11 31.22
CA GLN A 447 -34.74 31.88 30.06
C GLN A 447 -33.22 32.04 30.05
N VAL A 448 -32.61 32.36 31.19
CA VAL A 448 -31.14 32.49 31.28
C VAL A 448 -30.45 31.15 30.96
N LEU A 449 -30.92 30.03 31.52
CA LEU A 449 -30.39 28.69 31.23
C LEU A 449 -30.50 28.35 29.75
N GLN A 450 -31.64 28.67 29.11
CA GLN A 450 -31.83 28.47 27.67
C GLN A 450 -30.79 29.27 26.86
N PHE A 451 -30.60 30.56 27.14
CA PHE A 451 -29.60 31.36 26.43
C PHE A 451 -28.15 30.93 26.70
N GLN A 452 -27.86 30.38 27.88
CA GLN A 452 -26.55 29.76 28.15
C GLN A 452 -26.33 28.52 27.28
N THR A 453 -27.36 27.68 27.13
CA THR A 453 -27.33 26.51 26.25
C THR A 453 -27.16 26.94 24.79
N ASP A 454 -27.90 27.95 24.34
CA ASP A 454 -27.80 28.48 22.98
C ASP A 454 -26.39 29.03 22.68
N LEU A 455 -25.78 29.74 23.64
CA LEU A 455 -24.39 30.19 23.51
C LEU A 455 -23.42 29.00 23.44
N ALA A 456 -23.54 28.01 24.32
CA ALA A 456 -22.66 26.85 24.32
C ALA A 456 -22.76 26.07 22.98
N VAL A 457 -23.97 25.89 22.45
CA VAL A 457 -24.18 25.27 21.13
C VAL A 457 -23.57 26.10 20.01
N ALA A 458 -23.72 27.43 20.05
CA ALA A 458 -23.14 28.33 19.06
C ALA A 458 -21.60 28.34 19.10
N GLU A 459 -21.00 28.28 20.30
CA GLU A 459 -19.55 28.16 20.47
C GLU A 459 -19.01 26.84 19.92
N SER A 460 -19.59 25.70 20.31
CA SER A 460 -19.22 24.39 19.75
C SER A 460 -19.36 24.37 18.23
N SER A 461 -20.42 24.97 17.68
CA SER A 461 -20.68 25.03 16.23
C SER A 461 -19.66 25.91 15.47
N GLU A 462 -19.21 27.02 16.05
CA GLU A 462 -18.15 27.85 15.45
C GLU A 462 -16.81 27.11 15.44
N ILE A 463 -16.44 26.49 16.56
CA ILE A 463 -15.19 25.73 16.68
C ILE A 463 -15.21 24.58 15.66
N GLN A 464 -16.28 23.80 15.60
CA GLN A 464 -16.42 22.71 14.64
C GLN A 464 -16.25 23.21 13.19
N ALA A 465 -16.89 24.31 12.81
CA ALA A 465 -16.78 24.85 11.45
C ALA A 465 -15.34 25.24 11.09
N ARG A 466 -14.57 25.77 12.05
CA ARG A 466 -13.14 26.09 11.86
C ARG A 466 -12.28 24.85 11.67
N MET A 467 -12.52 23.82 12.48
CA MET A 467 -11.79 22.54 12.38
C MET A 467 -12.11 21.81 11.07
N GLU A 468 -13.37 21.82 10.63
CA GLU A 468 -13.79 21.26 9.33
C GLU A 468 -13.14 22.00 8.16
N TYR A 469 -13.00 23.32 8.23
CA TYR A 469 -12.30 24.11 7.20
C TYR A 469 -10.80 23.78 7.13
N ALA A 470 -10.14 23.60 8.28
CA ALA A 470 -8.74 23.19 8.30
C ALA A 470 -8.54 21.79 7.66
N LYS A 471 -9.41 20.83 7.98
CA LYS A 471 -9.44 19.50 7.34
C LYS A 471 -9.69 19.60 5.83
N ALA A 472 -10.64 20.43 5.42
CA ALA A 472 -11.00 20.62 4.01
C ALA A 472 -9.85 21.24 3.17
N THR A 473 -8.99 22.04 3.81
CA THR A 473 -7.82 22.63 3.15
C THR A 473 -6.85 21.54 2.71
N VAL A 474 -6.51 20.59 3.59
CA VAL A 474 -5.68 19.44 3.22
C VAL A 474 -6.41 18.52 2.26
N LYS A 475 -7.72 18.32 2.45
CA LYS A 475 -8.53 17.50 1.53
C LYS A 475 -8.45 17.99 0.09
N LEU A 476 -8.33 19.31 -0.13
CA LEU A 476 -8.17 19.88 -1.47
C LEU A 476 -6.84 19.50 -2.13
N TYR A 477 -5.74 19.42 -1.36
CA TYR A 477 -4.46 18.93 -1.87
C TYR A 477 -4.53 17.43 -2.18
N THR A 478 -5.13 16.63 -1.30
CA THR A 478 -5.19 15.18 -1.47
C THR A 478 -6.10 14.76 -2.64
N VAL A 479 -7.23 15.45 -2.88
CA VAL A 479 -8.06 15.18 -4.08
C VAL A 479 -7.38 15.62 -5.38
N GLN A 480 -6.41 16.52 -5.32
CA GLN A 480 -5.54 16.87 -6.44
C GLN A 480 -4.37 15.87 -6.57
N GLY A 481 -4.16 14.96 -5.63
CA GLY A 481 -3.00 14.06 -5.63
C GLY A 481 -1.68 14.73 -5.25
N LEU A 482 -1.72 15.94 -4.69
CA LEU A 482 -0.53 16.64 -4.19
C LEU A 482 -0.20 16.20 -2.76
N SER A 483 1.09 16.08 -2.45
CA SER A 483 1.55 15.88 -1.08
C SER A 483 1.44 17.18 -0.28
N TRP A 484 0.70 17.19 0.83
CA TRP A 484 0.68 18.33 1.74
C TRP A 484 1.94 18.32 2.63
N GLN A 485 2.66 19.45 2.71
CA GLN A 485 3.99 19.54 3.33
C GLN A 485 4.03 20.26 4.69
N GLY A 486 2.89 20.47 5.36
CA GLY A 486 2.92 21.08 6.70
C GLY A 486 2.56 22.57 6.77
N GLU A 487 2.26 23.23 5.65
CA GLU A 487 1.95 24.67 5.59
C GLU A 487 0.45 25.01 5.52
#